data_AF-A0A0D6EDP7-F1
#
_entry.id   AF-A0A0D6EDP7-F1
#
_cell.length_a   1.000
_cell.length_b   1.000
_cell.length_c   1.000
_cell.angle_alpha   90.00
_cell.angle_beta   90.00
_cell.angle_gamma   90.00
#
_symmetry.space_group_name_H-M   'P 1'
#
loop_
_entity.id
_entity.type
_entity.pdbx_description
1 polymer ?
#
loop_
_entity_poly.entity_id
_entity_poly.type
_entity_poly.pdbx_seq_one_letter_code
_entity_poly.pdbx_strand_id
1 'polypeptide(L)'
;MLSYPALVPGTLLKRYKRFLADVRLDDGREVVAHCPNTGSMKAVNVPGCRVWLSPSDNPKRKLAWTWEFIELPQADGQVALASVHTGRANRIVEAALEAGELAPLAGYATLRREVNVADARLDFRLDDPERGRAYIEVKQVTLKESDGHGYFPDSVSVRGTKHLRSLQAVAEQGERAVLLFCVAHEGIADVAAAAHIDATYAAALAEAAASGVEVLAYGIEVEWEQGRPIGVGLTRHLPVRFSDQYKNAE
;
A
#
# COMPACT_ATOMS: atom_id res chain seq x y z
N MET A 1 6.82 -13.73 -1.76
CA MET A 1 5.94 -13.34 -2.91
C MET A 1 4.47 -13.78 -2.74
N LEU A 2 3.50 -12.95 -3.12
CA LEU A 2 2.05 -13.26 -3.09
C LEU A 2 1.53 -13.59 -4.50
N SER A 3 0.94 -14.77 -4.69
CA SER A 3 0.38 -15.20 -5.99
C SER A 3 -1.07 -14.73 -6.19
N TYR A 4 -1.46 -14.56 -7.45
CA TYR A 4 -2.81 -14.23 -7.89
C TYR A 4 -3.46 -15.41 -8.63
N PRO A 5 -4.80 -15.54 -8.59
CA PRO A 5 -5.49 -16.40 -9.56
C PRO A 5 -5.26 -15.87 -10.98
N ALA A 6 -5.60 -16.67 -11.99
CA ALA A 6 -5.54 -16.22 -13.37
C ALA A 6 -6.35 -14.92 -13.57
N LEU A 7 -5.64 -13.80 -13.71
CA LEU A 7 -6.26 -12.49 -13.85
C LEU A 7 -6.80 -12.32 -15.26
N VAL A 8 -8.00 -11.75 -15.34
CA VAL A 8 -8.68 -11.46 -16.59
C VAL A 8 -8.55 -9.98 -16.88
N PRO A 9 -8.02 -9.60 -18.04
CA PRO A 9 -7.76 -8.22 -18.30
C PRO A 9 -8.90 -7.53 -19.05
N GLY A 10 -8.95 -6.21 -18.96
CA GLY A 10 -9.93 -5.38 -19.64
C GLY A 10 -9.58 -3.90 -19.59
N THR A 11 -10.52 -3.06 -20.00
CA THR A 11 -10.39 -1.60 -20.00
C THR A 11 -11.37 -1.00 -19.00
N LEU A 12 -10.86 -0.16 -18.09
CA LEU A 12 -11.67 0.58 -17.14
C LEU A 12 -12.57 1.57 -17.88
N LEU A 13 -13.89 1.47 -17.70
CA LEU A 13 -14.85 2.42 -18.26
C LEU A 13 -15.12 3.56 -17.28
N LYS A 14 -15.39 3.21 -16.01
CA LYS A 14 -15.58 4.18 -14.91
C LYS A 14 -15.55 3.49 -13.56
N ARG A 15 -15.15 4.23 -12.52
CA ARG A 15 -15.38 3.88 -11.11
C ARG A 15 -16.47 4.77 -10.54
N TYR A 16 -17.38 4.21 -9.74
CA TYR A 16 -18.49 4.94 -9.14
C TYR A 16 -18.91 4.32 -7.80
N LYS A 17 -19.63 5.10 -6.99
CA LYS A 17 -20.06 4.71 -5.62
C LYS A 17 -18.91 4.21 -4.73
N ARG A 18 -17.64 4.56 -5.04
CA ARG A 18 -16.39 4.11 -4.40
C ARG A 18 -16.05 2.63 -4.57
N PHE A 19 -17.04 1.73 -4.58
CA PHE A 19 -16.84 0.27 -4.54
C PHE A 19 -17.21 -0.47 -5.83
N LEU A 20 -17.62 0.23 -6.90
CA LEU A 20 -17.95 -0.36 -8.20
C LEU A 20 -17.07 0.21 -9.31
N ALA A 21 -16.69 -0.65 -10.24
CA ALA A 21 -16.03 -0.27 -11.48
C ALA A 21 -16.65 -1.02 -12.65
N ASP A 22 -17.05 -0.30 -13.69
CA ASP A 22 -17.46 -0.89 -14.96
C ASP A 22 -16.20 -1.12 -15.81
N VAL A 23 -16.04 -2.33 -16.32
CA VAL A 23 -14.87 -2.76 -17.08
C VAL A 23 -15.33 -3.51 -18.32
N ARG A 24 -14.74 -3.20 -19.47
CA ARG A 24 -14.90 -3.99 -20.70
C ARG A 24 -13.77 -5.01 -20.79
N LEU A 25 -14.08 -6.28 -20.68
CA LEU A 25 -13.11 -7.37 -20.84
C LEU A 25 -12.64 -7.46 -22.31
N ASP A 26 -11.50 -8.11 -22.53
CA ASP A 26 -10.95 -8.30 -23.88
C ASP A 26 -11.82 -9.13 -24.81
N ASP A 27 -12.68 -9.97 -24.26
CA ASP A 27 -13.69 -10.72 -25.03
C ASP A 27 -14.94 -9.89 -25.38
N GLY A 28 -14.94 -8.60 -25.04
CA GLY A 28 -16.01 -7.65 -25.34
C GLY A 28 -17.12 -7.57 -24.30
N ARG A 29 -17.15 -8.44 -23.29
CA ARG A 29 -18.15 -8.37 -22.22
C ARG A 29 -17.92 -7.15 -21.32
N GLU A 30 -18.99 -6.45 -20.97
CA GLU A 30 -18.94 -5.44 -19.91
C GLU A 30 -19.36 -6.06 -18.58
N VAL A 31 -18.52 -5.88 -17.56
CA VAL A 31 -18.73 -6.44 -16.22
C VAL A 31 -18.62 -5.35 -15.17
N VAL A 32 -19.33 -5.55 -14.06
CA VAL A 32 -19.18 -4.73 -12.85
C VAL A 32 -18.24 -5.44 -11.90
N ALA A 33 -17.09 -4.83 -11.63
CA ALA A 33 -16.12 -5.30 -10.66
C ALA A 33 -16.28 -4.60 -9.31
N HIS A 34 -16.01 -5.34 -8.24
CA HIS A 34 -15.78 -4.73 -6.95
C HIS A 34 -14.48 -3.91 -6.99
N CYS A 35 -14.53 -2.67 -6.53
CA CYS A 35 -13.37 -1.82 -6.26
C CYS A 35 -13.02 -1.91 -4.75
N PRO A 36 -12.02 -2.71 -4.36
CA PRO A 36 -11.63 -2.95 -2.97
C PRO A 36 -10.74 -1.82 -2.41
N ASN A 37 -11.11 -0.58 -2.72
CA ASN A 37 -10.42 0.61 -2.27
C ASN A 37 -11.46 1.73 -2.11
N THR A 38 -11.59 2.22 -0.89
CA THR A 38 -12.53 3.28 -0.53
C THR A 38 -11.90 4.67 -0.63
N GLY A 39 -10.58 4.77 -0.78
CA GLY A 39 -9.84 6.02 -0.92
C GLY A 39 -10.21 6.80 -2.18
N SER A 40 -9.58 7.97 -2.36
CA SER A 40 -9.86 8.81 -3.53
C SER A 40 -9.46 8.09 -4.82
N MET A 41 -8.37 7.30 -4.77
CA MET A 41 -7.75 6.67 -5.94
C MET A 41 -7.42 7.69 -7.04
N LYS A 42 -7.14 8.94 -6.66
CA LYS A 42 -6.97 10.07 -7.59
C LYS A 42 -5.95 9.75 -8.70
N ALA A 43 -4.85 9.08 -8.37
CA ALA A 43 -3.80 8.70 -9.32
C ALA A 43 -4.02 7.35 -10.03
N VAL A 44 -4.97 6.53 -9.55
CA VAL A 44 -5.12 5.12 -9.99
C VAL A 44 -6.57 4.79 -10.40
N ASN A 45 -7.32 5.81 -10.81
CA ASN A 45 -8.66 5.72 -11.36
C ASN A 45 -8.73 6.49 -12.67
N VAL A 46 -8.15 5.90 -13.72
CA VAL A 46 -8.00 6.52 -15.05
C VAL A 46 -8.81 5.73 -16.08
N PRO A 47 -10.04 6.15 -16.40
CA PRO A 47 -10.82 5.53 -17.48
C PRO A 47 -10.04 5.44 -18.79
N GLY A 48 -10.22 4.34 -19.52
CA GLY A 48 -9.47 4.00 -20.72
C GLY A 48 -8.19 3.19 -20.44
N CYS A 49 -7.69 3.17 -19.20
CA CYS A 49 -6.54 2.34 -18.85
C CYS A 49 -6.90 0.85 -18.79
N ARG A 50 -5.88 0.04 -19.08
CA ARG A 50 -5.89 -1.41 -18.91
C ARG A 50 -5.94 -1.76 -17.42
N VAL A 51 -6.80 -2.71 -17.06
CA VAL A 51 -6.98 -3.21 -15.69
C VAL A 51 -7.00 -4.72 -15.65
N TRP A 52 -6.69 -5.26 -14.48
CA TRP A 52 -6.64 -6.70 -14.22
C TRP A 52 -7.64 -7.07 -13.13
N LEU A 53 -8.53 -8.02 -13.45
CA LEU A 53 -9.60 -8.47 -12.56
C LEU A 53 -9.35 -9.92 -12.11
N SER A 54 -9.52 -10.18 -10.82
CA SER A 54 -9.62 -11.56 -10.33
C SER A 54 -11.07 -12.03 -10.44
N PRO A 55 -11.35 -13.22 -11.00
CA PRO A 55 -12.67 -13.84 -10.93
C PRO A 55 -12.96 -14.36 -9.51
N SER A 56 -14.23 -14.49 -9.19
CA SER A 56 -14.72 -15.12 -7.96
C SER A 56 -15.93 -15.98 -8.30
N ASP A 57 -15.84 -17.26 -7.97
CA ASP A 57 -16.89 -18.27 -8.08
C ASP A 57 -17.75 -18.39 -6.81
N ASN A 58 -17.36 -17.71 -5.73
CA ASN A 58 -18.10 -17.75 -4.46
C ASN A 58 -19.57 -17.30 -4.65
N PRO A 59 -20.56 -18.21 -4.47
CA PRO A 59 -21.96 -17.93 -4.75
C PRO A 59 -22.57 -16.91 -3.78
N LYS A 60 -21.91 -16.61 -2.66
CA LYS A 60 -22.34 -15.58 -1.69
C LYS A 60 -21.97 -14.16 -2.14
N ARG A 61 -21.07 -13.99 -3.13
CA ARG A 61 -20.67 -12.66 -3.60
C ARG A 61 -21.67 -12.12 -4.61
N LYS A 62 -22.03 -10.85 -4.44
CA LYS A 62 -22.89 -10.12 -5.40
C LYS A 62 -22.17 -9.80 -6.72
N LEU A 63 -20.85 -9.67 -6.69
CA LEU A 63 -20.02 -9.33 -7.85
C LEU A 63 -19.01 -10.45 -8.08
N ALA A 64 -18.97 -10.96 -9.31
CA ALA A 64 -18.09 -12.05 -9.72
C ALA A 64 -16.64 -11.60 -9.99
N TRP A 65 -16.36 -10.29 -9.92
CA TRP A 65 -15.07 -9.71 -10.28
C TRP A 65 -14.56 -8.78 -9.18
N THR A 66 -13.25 -8.72 -9.02
CA THR A 66 -12.56 -7.76 -8.14
C THR A 66 -11.42 -7.13 -8.91
N TRP A 67 -11.33 -5.81 -8.84
CA TRP A 67 -10.28 -5.04 -9.49
C TRP A 67 -8.99 -5.10 -8.66
N GLU A 68 -7.95 -5.68 -9.23
CA GLU A 68 -6.66 -5.92 -8.56
C GLU A 68 -5.61 -4.91 -9.00
N PHE A 69 -5.40 -4.72 -10.31
CA PHE A 69 -4.36 -3.84 -10.86
C PHE A 69 -4.86 -2.88 -11.94
N ILE A 70 -4.14 -1.79 -12.13
CA ILE A 70 -4.27 -0.85 -13.25
C ILE A 70 -2.89 -0.58 -13.85
N GLU A 71 -2.84 -0.52 -15.18
CA GLU A 71 -1.68 -0.07 -15.95
C GLU A 71 -1.79 1.42 -16.24
N LEU A 72 -0.74 2.16 -15.88
CA LEU A 72 -0.71 3.62 -15.92
C LEU A 72 0.40 4.11 -16.85
N PRO A 73 0.07 4.86 -17.91
CA PRO A 73 1.09 5.53 -18.73
C PRO A 73 1.95 6.45 -17.88
N GLN A 74 3.26 6.42 -18.12
CA GLN A 74 4.26 7.26 -17.47
C GLN A 74 4.74 8.36 -18.44
N ALA A 75 5.34 9.42 -17.89
CA ALA A 75 5.82 10.57 -18.68
C ALA A 75 6.97 10.20 -19.63
N ASP A 76 7.72 9.15 -19.33
CA ASP A 76 8.80 8.59 -20.15
C ASP A 76 8.30 7.64 -21.26
N GLY A 77 6.98 7.48 -21.41
CA GLY A 77 6.35 6.59 -22.38
C GLY A 77 6.26 5.14 -21.93
N GLN A 78 6.76 4.78 -20.74
CA GLN A 78 6.59 3.44 -20.17
C GLN A 78 5.19 3.28 -19.54
N VAL A 79 4.89 2.05 -19.13
CA VAL A 79 3.67 1.72 -18.38
C VAL A 79 4.10 1.18 -17.02
N ALA A 80 3.52 1.73 -15.96
CA ALA A 80 3.69 1.21 -14.60
C ALA A 80 2.43 0.46 -14.16
N LEU A 81 2.60 -0.67 -13.48
CA LEU A 81 1.48 -1.33 -12.80
C LEU A 81 1.29 -0.76 -11.39
N ALA A 82 0.03 -0.62 -10.98
CA ALA A 82 -0.34 -0.29 -9.61
C ALA A 82 -1.39 -1.26 -9.07
N SER A 83 -1.18 -1.75 -7.84
CA SER A 83 -2.18 -2.53 -7.12
C SER A 83 -3.18 -1.59 -6.46
N VAL A 84 -4.43 -1.63 -6.90
CA VAL A 84 -5.49 -0.78 -6.34
C VAL A 84 -6.10 -1.36 -5.07
N HIS A 85 -5.93 -2.66 -4.83
CA HIS A 85 -6.59 -3.38 -3.76
C HIS A 85 -5.91 -3.18 -2.40
N THR A 86 -6.51 -2.36 -1.52
CA THR A 86 -5.91 -2.01 -0.21
C THR A 86 -5.70 -3.21 0.71
N GLY A 87 -6.63 -4.18 0.71
CA GLY A 87 -6.44 -5.43 1.44
C GLY A 87 -5.32 -6.34 0.92
N ARG A 88 -4.75 -6.10 -0.28
CA ARG A 88 -3.58 -6.83 -0.77
C ARG A 88 -2.31 -6.28 -0.13
N ALA A 89 -2.21 -4.98 0.16
CA ALA A 89 -1.01 -4.39 0.76
C ALA A 89 -0.58 -5.14 2.03
N ASN A 90 -1.51 -5.44 2.95
CA ASN A 90 -1.21 -6.21 4.15
C ASN A 90 -0.75 -7.63 3.83
N ARG A 91 -1.38 -8.32 2.87
CA ARG A 91 -0.97 -9.69 2.47
C ARG A 91 0.40 -9.72 1.77
N ILE A 92 0.71 -8.68 1.00
CA ILE A 92 2.00 -8.51 0.34
C ILE A 92 3.10 -8.31 1.40
N VAL A 93 2.86 -7.41 2.35
CA VAL A 93 3.77 -7.18 3.49
C VAL A 93 3.94 -8.46 4.31
N GLU A 94 2.86 -9.14 4.64
CA GLU A 94 2.91 -10.41 5.39
C GLU A 94 3.75 -11.47 4.67
N ALA A 95 3.52 -11.69 3.38
CA ALA A 95 4.32 -12.63 2.60
C ALA A 95 5.81 -12.27 2.58
N ALA A 96 6.15 -10.99 2.55
CA ALA A 96 7.54 -10.51 2.60
C ALA A 96 8.16 -10.65 4.01
N LEU A 97 7.37 -10.44 5.07
CA LEU A 97 7.78 -10.68 6.46
C LEU A 97 8.06 -12.16 6.71
N GLU A 98 7.14 -13.04 6.31
CA GLU A 98 7.27 -14.49 6.47
C GLU A 98 8.45 -15.07 5.67
N ALA A 99 8.72 -14.50 4.49
CA ALA A 99 9.86 -14.88 3.66
C ALA A 99 11.20 -14.26 4.11
N GLY A 100 11.19 -13.33 5.07
CA GLY A 100 12.39 -12.60 5.49
C GLY A 100 12.95 -11.65 4.43
N GLU A 101 12.14 -11.26 3.45
CA GLU A 101 12.52 -10.37 2.33
C GLU A 101 12.67 -8.91 2.78
N LEU A 102 12.04 -8.52 3.89
CA LEU A 102 12.20 -7.21 4.51
C LEU A 102 13.36 -7.24 5.51
N ALA A 103 14.58 -7.01 5.04
CA ALA A 103 15.81 -7.18 5.84
C ALA A 103 15.77 -6.53 7.25
N PRO A 104 15.26 -5.29 7.46
CA PRO A 104 15.17 -4.70 8.79
C PRO A 104 14.20 -5.42 9.75
N LEU A 105 13.29 -6.24 9.22
CA LEU A 105 12.21 -6.92 9.93
C LEU A 105 12.33 -8.45 9.84
N ALA A 106 13.43 -8.97 9.30
CA ALA A 106 13.69 -10.39 9.16
C ALA A 106 14.16 -11.02 10.49
N GLY A 107 13.92 -12.33 10.62
CA GLY A 107 14.47 -13.14 11.71
C GLY A 107 13.76 -13.06 13.05
N TYR A 108 12.51 -12.56 13.09
CA TYR A 108 11.64 -12.69 14.25
C TYR A 108 10.99 -14.08 14.31
N ALA A 109 10.81 -14.62 15.52
CA ALA A 109 10.26 -15.96 15.72
C ALA A 109 8.78 -16.11 15.34
N THR A 110 7.95 -15.09 15.60
CA THR A 110 6.51 -15.15 15.31
C THR A 110 5.95 -13.85 14.76
N LEU A 111 4.86 -13.96 13.98
CA LEU A 111 4.09 -12.86 13.42
C LEU A 111 2.63 -12.96 13.92
N ARG A 112 2.07 -11.84 14.38
CA ARG A 112 0.66 -11.68 14.75
C ARG A 112 0.04 -10.56 13.94
N ARG A 113 -1.24 -10.69 13.59
CA ARG A 113 -2.00 -9.72 12.79
C ARG A 113 -2.97 -8.94 13.66
N GLU A 114 -3.35 -7.74 13.22
CA GLU A 114 -4.46 -6.95 13.75
C GLU A 114 -4.37 -6.75 15.28
N VAL A 115 -3.21 -6.26 15.74
CA VAL A 115 -2.88 -6.17 17.16
C VAL A 115 -3.41 -4.87 17.75
N ASN A 116 -4.17 -4.96 18.83
CA ASN A 116 -4.68 -3.78 19.53
C ASN A 116 -3.55 -3.13 20.35
N VAL A 117 -3.35 -1.84 20.14
CA VAL A 117 -2.38 -0.99 20.85
C VAL A 117 -3.08 0.31 21.22
N ALA A 118 -3.31 0.49 22.53
CA ALA A 118 -4.14 1.58 23.06
C ALA A 118 -5.46 1.70 22.28
N ASP A 119 -5.69 2.82 21.60
CA ASP A 119 -6.93 3.10 20.86
C ASP A 119 -6.86 2.78 19.35
N ALA A 120 -5.81 2.09 18.90
CA ALA A 120 -5.65 1.68 17.50
C ALA A 120 -5.47 0.17 17.37
N ARG A 121 -5.70 -0.32 16.16
CA ARG A 121 -5.40 -1.70 15.77
C ARG A 121 -4.35 -1.63 14.67
N LEU A 122 -3.12 -2.00 15.03
CA LEU A 122 -1.98 -2.03 14.12
C LEU A 122 -2.00 -3.32 13.30
N ASP A 123 -1.44 -3.26 12.10
CA ASP A 123 -1.55 -4.37 11.15
C ASP A 123 -0.78 -5.61 11.59
N PHE A 124 0.43 -5.45 12.13
CA PHE A 124 1.26 -6.58 12.57
C PHE A 124 2.01 -6.33 13.88
N ARG A 125 2.34 -7.43 14.55
CA ARG A 125 3.37 -7.48 15.58
C ARG A 125 4.29 -8.68 15.34
N LEU A 126 5.59 -8.44 15.35
CA LEU A 126 6.61 -9.47 15.37
C LEU A 126 7.07 -9.67 16.81
N ASP A 127 7.29 -10.90 17.24
CA ASP A 127 7.81 -11.23 18.56
C ASP A 127 9.04 -12.15 18.43
N ASP A 128 10.09 -11.86 19.20
CA ASP A 128 11.30 -12.67 19.32
C ASP A 128 11.91 -12.60 20.73
N PRO A 129 12.43 -13.70 21.30
CA PRO A 129 13.02 -13.70 22.64
C PRO A 129 14.26 -12.82 22.80
N GLU A 130 15.06 -12.66 21.76
CA GLU A 130 16.32 -11.88 21.79
C GLU A 130 16.12 -10.47 21.25
N ARG A 131 15.30 -10.31 20.20
CA ARG A 131 15.07 -9.01 19.53
C ARG A 131 13.93 -8.19 20.13
N GLY A 132 13.11 -8.78 21.02
CA GLY A 132 11.93 -8.14 21.57
C GLY A 132 10.76 -8.09 20.57
N ARG A 133 9.93 -7.04 20.64
CA ARG A 133 8.76 -6.90 19.77
C ARG A 133 8.92 -5.77 18.77
N ALA A 134 8.35 -5.95 17.59
CA ALA A 134 8.20 -4.89 16.60
C ALA A 134 6.73 -4.75 16.21
N TYR A 135 6.18 -3.56 16.34
CA TYR A 135 4.81 -3.22 15.94
C TYR A 135 4.85 -2.51 14.59
N ILE A 136 4.02 -2.95 13.65
CA ILE A 136 4.06 -2.47 12.26
C ILE A 136 2.66 -2.00 11.86
N GLU A 137 2.60 -0.78 11.34
CA GLU A 137 1.46 -0.26 10.60
C GLU A 137 1.82 -0.17 9.12
N VAL A 138 0.96 -0.67 8.26
CA VAL A 138 1.12 -0.62 6.81
C VAL A 138 0.28 0.50 6.22
N LYS A 139 0.88 1.30 5.35
CA LYS A 139 0.18 2.28 4.52
C LYS A 139 0.42 1.97 3.05
N GLN A 140 -0.66 1.74 2.31
CA GLN A 140 -0.55 1.59 0.86
C GLN A 140 -0.34 2.97 0.21
N VAL A 141 0.69 3.07 -0.62
CA VAL A 141 1.02 4.27 -1.41
C VAL A 141 0.75 3.99 -2.88
N THR A 142 -0.15 4.75 -3.49
CA THR A 142 -0.42 4.72 -4.93
C THR A 142 -0.52 6.10 -5.56
N LEU A 143 -0.54 7.16 -4.76
CA LEU A 143 -0.54 8.54 -5.27
C LEU A 143 0.86 8.87 -5.77
N LYS A 144 0.99 8.99 -7.09
CA LYS A 144 2.13 9.62 -7.75
C LYS A 144 1.67 10.99 -8.26
N GLU A 145 2.38 12.05 -7.90
CA GLU A 145 2.07 13.42 -8.37
C GLU A 145 2.89 13.77 -9.61
N SER A 146 2.57 14.92 -10.22
CA SER A 146 3.23 15.38 -11.47
C SER A 146 4.70 15.76 -11.29
N ASP A 147 5.17 15.93 -10.06
CA ASP A 147 6.59 16.09 -9.73
C ASP A 147 7.38 14.77 -9.78
N GLY A 148 6.71 13.65 -10.04
CA GLY A 148 7.31 12.32 -10.19
C GLY A 148 7.36 11.51 -8.89
N HIS A 149 6.96 12.10 -7.76
CA HIS A 149 7.13 11.49 -6.44
C HIS A 149 5.89 10.76 -5.92
N GLY A 150 6.12 9.79 -5.04
CA GLY A 150 5.08 9.08 -4.31
C GLY A 150 4.67 9.80 -3.03
N TYR A 151 3.37 9.78 -2.73
CA TYR A 151 2.81 10.51 -1.59
C TYR A 151 1.78 9.70 -0.82
N PHE A 152 1.75 9.90 0.50
CA PHE A 152 0.65 9.47 1.36
C PHE A 152 0.28 10.58 2.36
N PRO A 153 -1.01 10.83 2.62
CA PRO A 153 -2.19 10.15 2.05
C PRO A 153 -2.68 10.78 0.74
N ASP A 154 -3.65 10.12 0.07
CA ASP A 154 -4.32 10.63 -1.13
C ASP A 154 -5.59 11.48 -0.85
N SER A 155 -5.87 11.68 0.43
CA SER A 155 -6.99 12.45 1.01
C SER A 155 -6.76 12.62 2.52
N VAL A 156 -7.41 13.59 3.16
CA VAL A 156 -7.28 13.80 4.62
C VAL A 156 -7.60 12.51 5.40
N SER A 157 -6.69 12.09 6.28
CA SER A 157 -6.70 10.80 6.96
C SER A 157 -6.56 10.93 8.47
N VAL A 158 -7.67 11.31 9.13
CA VAL A 158 -7.77 11.35 10.61
C VAL A 158 -7.37 10.01 11.24
N ARG A 159 -7.76 8.89 10.61
CA ARG A 159 -7.38 7.55 11.07
C ARG A 159 -5.87 7.31 10.94
N GLY A 160 -5.25 7.76 9.85
CA GLY A 160 -3.81 7.68 9.65
C GLY A 160 -3.05 8.42 10.76
N THR A 161 -3.47 9.65 11.06
CA THR A 161 -2.89 10.46 12.14
C THR A 161 -3.03 9.79 13.50
N LYS A 162 -4.20 9.18 13.80
CA LYS A 162 -4.40 8.43 15.04
C LYS A 162 -3.43 7.25 15.16
N HIS A 163 -3.22 6.50 14.07
CA HIS A 163 -2.30 5.35 14.07
C HIS A 163 -0.84 5.79 14.27
N LEU A 164 -0.43 6.95 13.71
CA LEU A 164 0.91 7.51 13.98
C LEU A 164 1.13 7.80 15.47
N ARG A 165 0.14 8.40 16.14
CA ARG A 165 0.21 8.63 17.60
C ARG A 165 0.29 7.33 18.39
N SER A 166 -0.40 6.28 17.93
CA SER A 166 -0.29 4.95 18.55
C SER A 166 1.09 4.33 18.37
N LEU A 167 1.72 4.48 17.19
CA LEU A 167 3.10 4.05 16.98
C LEU A 167 4.09 4.84 17.85
N GLN A 168 3.91 6.16 17.96
CA GLN A 168 4.70 7.00 18.85
C GLN A 168 4.62 6.51 20.29
N ALA A 169 3.42 6.22 20.79
CA ALA A 169 3.24 5.69 22.15
C ALA A 169 3.92 4.32 22.36
N VAL A 170 4.06 3.50 21.32
CA VAL A 170 4.84 2.24 21.37
C VAL A 170 6.35 2.54 21.46
N ALA A 171 6.85 3.46 20.62
CA ALA A 171 8.25 3.86 20.63
C ALA A 171 8.66 4.46 21.99
N GLU A 172 7.81 5.31 22.58
CA GLU A 172 8.02 5.92 23.90
C GLU A 172 8.03 4.89 25.05
N GLN A 173 7.45 3.71 24.85
CA GLN A 173 7.53 2.58 25.79
C GLN A 173 8.81 1.74 25.61
N GLY A 174 9.68 2.10 24.67
CA GLY A 174 10.91 1.40 24.35
C GLY A 174 10.73 0.16 23.47
N GLU A 175 9.53 -0.07 22.94
CA GLU A 175 9.26 -1.15 21.98
C GLU A 175 9.47 -0.62 20.56
N ARG A 176 9.87 -1.49 19.63
CA ARG A 176 10.13 -1.07 18.25
C ARG A 176 8.81 -0.78 17.53
N ALA A 177 8.68 0.41 16.96
CA ALA A 177 7.50 0.84 16.22
C ALA A 177 7.87 1.20 14.78
N VAL A 178 7.13 0.69 13.81
CA VAL A 178 7.43 0.82 12.38
C VAL A 178 6.19 1.26 11.60
N LEU A 179 6.34 2.33 10.85
CA LEU A 179 5.45 2.65 9.74
C LEU A 179 6.06 2.12 8.45
N LEU A 180 5.37 1.20 7.78
CA LEU A 180 5.79 0.63 6.51
C LEU A 180 4.90 1.11 5.37
N PHE A 181 5.46 1.95 4.50
CA PHE A 181 4.84 2.28 3.22
C PHE A 181 4.99 1.11 2.24
N CYS A 182 3.87 0.45 1.94
CA CYS A 182 3.76 -0.50 0.84
C CYS A 182 3.45 0.28 -0.43
N VAL A 183 4.48 0.54 -1.23
CA VAL A 183 4.40 1.35 -2.45
C VAL A 183 3.91 0.48 -3.59
N ALA A 184 2.59 0.42 -3.71
CA ALA A 184 1.83 -0.43 -4.62
C ALA A 184 1.71 0.18 -6.02
N HIS A 185 2.77 0.81 -6.52
CA HIS A 185 2.84 1.47 -7.82
C HIS A 185 4.29 1.45 -8.33
N GLU A 186 4.57 0.71 -9.41
CA GLU A 186 5.94 0.46 -9.92
C GLU A 186 6.66 1.75 -10.37
N GLY A 187 5.91 2.72 -10.87
CA GLY A 187 6.44 4.02 -11.30
C GLY A 187 6.80 5.00 -10.16
N ILE A 188 6.71 4.61 -8.89
CA ILE A 188 7.12 5.43 -7.73
C ILE A 188 8.52 4.99 -7.28
N ALA A 189 9.44 5.95 -7.19
CA ALA A 189 10.83 5.72 -6.80
C ALA A 189 11.17 6.18 -5.37
N ASP A 190 10.30 6.95 -4.72
CA ASP A 190 10.46 7.48 -3.37
C ASP A 190 9.09 7.85 -2.79
N VAL A 191 9.01 8.02 -1.46
CA VAL A 191 7.77 8.39 -0.78
C VAL A 191 7.98 9.57 0.16
N ALA A 192 7.02 10.49 0.19
CA ALA A 192 6.92 11.55 1.19
C ALA A 192 5.52 11.65 1.78
N ALA A 193 5.39 12.35 2.90
CA ALA A 193 4.07 12.76 3.39
C ALA A 193 3.47 13.83 2.46
N ALA A 194 2.19 13.69 2.13
CA ALA A 194 1.46 14.62 1.29
C ALA A 194 1.03 15.88 2.07
N ALA A 195 1.98 16.73 2.49
CA ALA A 195 1.66 17.93 3.29
C ALA A 195 0.68 18.88 2.58
N HIS A 196 0.68 18.88 1.24
CA HIS A 196 -0.26 19.63 0.40
C HIS A 196 -1.70 19.07 0.40
N ILE A 197 -1.89 17.84 0.90
CA ILE A 197 -3.19 17.17 1.02
C ILE A 197 -3.63 17.09 2.49
N ASP A 198 -2.73 16.69 3.38
CA ASP A 198 -2.97 16.52 4.80
C ASP A 198 -1.74 16.96 5.60
N ALA A 199 -1.64 18.27 5.86
CA ALA A 199 -0.59 18.86 6.68
C ALA A 199 -0.57 18.31 8.11
N THR A 200 -1.72 17.90 8.65
CA THR A 200 -1.81 17.30 10.00
C THR A 200 -1.17 15.92 10.03
N TYR A 201 -1.42 15.08 9.03
CA TYR A 201 -0.75 13.79 8.90
C TYR A 201 0.77 13.98 8.71
N ALA A 202 1.19 14.93 7.86
CA ALA A 202 2.60 15.19 7.63
C ALA A 202 3.35 15.63 8.90
N ALA A 203 2.76 16.55 9.69
CA ALA A 203 3.31 16.95 10.98
C ALA A 203 3.39 15.78 11.96
N ALA A 204 2.31 14.98 12.08
CA ALA A 204 2.29 13.82 12.95
C ALA A 204 3.30 12.74 12.54
N LEU A 205 3.62 12.62 11.24
CA LEU A 205 4.64 11.68 10.77
C LEU A 205 6.03 12.13 11.19
N ALA A 206 6.32 13.44 11.06
CA ALA A 206 7.58 14.02 11.51
C ALA A 206 7.76 13.87 13.03
N GLU A 207 6.71 14.16 13.81
CA GLU A 207 6.69 13.96 15.26
C GLU A 207 6.93 12.49 15.64
N ALA A 208 6.21 11.56 15.01
CA ALA A 208 6.38 10.13 15.27
C ALA A 208 7.81 9.65 14.96
N ALA A 209 8.38 10.08 13.82
CA ALA A 209 9.75 9.74 13.45
C ALA A 209 10.77 10.31 14.45
N ALA A 210 10.58 11.56 14.91
CA ALA A 210 11.42 12.18 15.93
C ALA A 210 11.35 11.46 17.29
N SER A 211 10.21 10.83 17.61
CA SER A 211 10.04 9.99 18.81
C SER A 211 10.55 8.55 18.65
N GLY A 212 11.23 8.22 17.55
CA GLY A 212 11.85 6.90 17.35
C GLY A 212 11.00 5.89 16.58
N VAL A 213 9.90 6.30 15.95
CA VAL A 213 9.18 5.44 15.00
C VAL A 213 10.02 5.30 13.72
N GLU A 214 10.37 4.08 13.36
CA GLU A 214 11.05 3.79 12.10
C GLU A 214 10.07 3.95 10.92
N VAL A 215 10.51 4.63 9.87
CA VAL A 215 9.69 4.81 8.66
C VAL A 215 10.39 4.13 7.49
N LEU A 216 9.77 3.07 6.97
CA LEU A 216 10.29 2.26 5.88
C LEU A 216 9.39 2.42 4.66
N ALA A 217 9.96 2.34 3.46
CA ALA A 217 9.20 2.26 2.22
C ALA A 217 9.76 1.14 1.34
N TYR A 218 8.86 0.29 0.85
CA TYR A 218 9.19 -0.75 -0.11
C TYR A 218 8.21 -0.72 -1.27
N GLY A 219 8.75 -0.77 -2.49
CA GLY A 219 8.02 -0.89 -3.74
C GLY A 219 7.69 -2.32 -4.08
N ILE A 220 6.53 -2.48 -4.71
CA ILE A 220 6.15 -3.75 -5.30
C ILE A 220 6.98 -4.06 -6.54
N GLU A 221 7.14 -5.35 -6.80
CA GLU A 221 7.65 -5.89 -8.06
C GLU A 221 6.70 -7.00 -8.52
N VAL A 222 6.23 -6.91 -9.76
CA VAL A 222 5.19 -7.79 -10.30
C VAL A 222 5.83 -8.88 -11.15
N GLU A 223 5.45 -10.13 -10.90
CA GLU A 223 5.83 -11.26 -11.74
C GLU A 223 4.80 -11.43 -12.86
N TRP A 224 5.32 -11.65 -14.06
CA TRP A 224 4.55 -11.78 -15.27
C TRP A 224 4.78 -13.15 -15.92
N GLU A 225 3.69 -13.77 -16.37
CA GLU A 225 3.72 -14.95 -17.22
C GLU A 225 2.80 -14.74 -18.41
N GLN A 226 3.32 -14.96 -19.62
CA GLN A 226 2.56 -14.81 -20.88
C GLN A 226 1.81 -13.46 -20.99
N GLY A 227 2.45 -12.39 -20.52
CA GLY A 227 1.87 -11.04 -20.55
C GLY A 227 0.76 -10.81 -19.51
N ARG A 228 0.67 -11.63 -18.46
CA ARG A 228 -0.29 -11.49 -17.36
C ARG A 228 0.42 -11.41 -16.01
N PRO A 229 -0.02 -10.55 -15.06
CA PRO A 229 0.47 -10.59 -13.70
C PRO A 229 0.03 -11.88 -13.00
N ILE A 230 1.00 -12.59 -12.40
CA ILE A 230 0.75 -13.84 -11.66
C ILE A 230 1.15 -13.73 -10.18
N GLY A 231 1.99 -12.77 -9.83
CA GLY A 231 2.51 -12.62 -8.48
C GLY A 231 2.98 -11.20 -8.20
N VAL A 232 3.14 -10.88 -6.93
CA VAL A 232 3.72 -9.61 -6.49
C VAL A 232 4.61 -9.82 -5.26
N GLY A 233 5.80 -9.23 -5.30
CA GLY A 233 6.76 -9.17 -4.20
C GLY A 233 6.89 -7.75 -3.66
N LEU A 234 7.54 -7.60 -2.50
CA LEU A 234 7.83 -6.31 -1.87
C LEU A 234 9.35 -6.18 -1.67
N THR A 235 10.07 -6.03 -2.79
CA THR A 235 11.53 -6.24 -2.86
C THR A 235 12.32 -4.94 -3.00
N ARG A 236 11.71 -3.87 -3.50
CA ARG A 236 12.39 -2.61 -3.82
C ARG A 236 12.46 -1.70 -2.60
N HIS A 237 13.55 -1.65 -1.86
CA HIS A 237 13.73 -0.61 -0.84
C HIS A 237 13.73 0.79 -1.48
N LEU A 238 12.87 1.69 -1.00
CA LEU A 238 12.73 3.05 -1.53
C LEU A 238 13.08 4.10 -0.46
N PRO A 239 13.70 5.23 -0.84
CA PRO A 239 13.94 6.32 0.09
C PRO A 239 12.62 6.95 0.56
N VAL A 240 12.58 7.26 1.86
CA VAL A 240 11.54 8.09 2.47
C VAL A 240 12.08 9.50 2.60
N ARG A 241 11.37 10.47 2.03
CA ARG A 241 11.73 11.88 2.10
C ARG A 241 10.94 12.55 3.21
N PHE A 242 11.66 13.09 4.18
CA PHE A 242 11.13 14.09 5.09
C PHE A 242 11.42 15.46 4.48
N SER A 243 10.47 16.40 4.56
CA SER A 243 10.74 17.76 4.09
C SER A 243 11.92 18.36 4.88
N ASP A 244 12.79 19.12 4.21
CA ASP A 244 13.95 19.77 4.83
C ASP A 244 13.58 20.75 5.97
N GLN A 245 12.29 21.02 6.18
CA GLN A 245 11.77 21.82 7.29
C GLN A 245 11.98 21.18 8.68
N TYR A 246 12.43 19.92 8.75
CA TYR A 246 12.69 19.21 10.01
C TYR A 246 14.18 18.95 10.29
N LYS A 247 15.10 19.42 9.44
CA LYS A 247 16.56 19.30 9.65
C LYS A 247 17.14 20.30 10.65
N ASN A 248 16.33 21.18 11.23
CA ASN A 248 16.78 22.17 12.22
C ASN A 248 16.22 21.84 13.61
N ALA A 249 16.71 20.75 14.18
CA ALA A 249 16.59 20.44 15.60
C ALA A 249 17.88 19.73 16.06
N GLU A 250 19.02 20.39 15.85
CA GLU A 250 20.27 20.16 16.60
C GLU A 250 20.70 21.49 17.22
#